data_AF-A0A9P3GT23-F1
#
_entry.id   AF-A0A9P3GT23-F1
#
_cell.length_a   1.000
_cell.length_b   1.000
_cell.length_c   1.000
_cell.angle_alpha   90.00
_cell.angle_beta   90.00
_cell.angle_gamma   90.00
#
_symmetry.space_group_name_H-M   'P 1'
#
loop_
_entity.id
_entity.type
_entity.pdbx_description
1 polymer ?
#
loop_
_entity_poly.entity_id
_entity_poly.type
_entity_poly.pdbx_seq_one_letter_code
_entity_poly.pdbx_strand_id
1 'polypeptide(L)'
;MLLLPSASDSDSRPLYHISVELSCFSPASHITVVRRGSSENGLYVGEFQVGGPARLNRVIIGSVAHMLRRPLLAWDHNPARSELPRLRWNFDGTILRWDPVVTTVQGKSRTFFKCLCPDPVKKKVLLPIATFNPADPLLATEGSRPMATLTVEKEGHSILDHILITALMLQQDTSESPAGSL
;
A
#
# COMPACT_ATOMS: atom_id res chain seq x y z
N MET A 1 4.55 8.16 11.34
CA MET A 1 5.35 7.01 10.85
C MET A 1 6.36 7.53 9.85
N LEU A 2 7.56 6.96 9.79
CA LEU A 2 8.58 7.33 8.81
C LEU A 2 8.83 6.16 7.85
N LEU A 3 8.97 6.45 6.55
CA LEU A 3 9.60 5.53 5.62
C LEU A 3 11.10 5.82 5.61
N LEU A 4 11.89 4.88 6.12
CA LEU A 4 13.33 4.96 6.13
C LEU A 4 13.91 4.23 4.91
N PRO A 5 15.07 4.69 4.40
CA PRO A 5 15.84 3.92 3.43
C PRO A 5 16.37 2.62 4.06
N SER A 6 16.99 1.76 3.25
CA SER A 6 17.58 0.51 3.77
C SER A 6 18.67 0.83 4.79
N ALA A 7 18.87 -0.03 5.80
CA ALA A 7 19.97 0.13 6.74
C ALA A 7 21.37 0.05 6.07
N SER A 8 21.43 -0.51 4.85
CA SER A 8 22.63 -0.56 4.02
C SER A 8 22.88 0.70 3.20
N ASP A 9 21.91 1.62 3.12
CA ASP A 9 22.06 2.85 2.34
C ASP A 9 22.99 3.84 3.06
N SER A 10 23.79 4.57 2.29
CA SER A 10 24.72 5.57 2.84
C SER A 10 24.01 6.80 3.41
N ASP A 11 22.82 7.11 2.89
CA ASP A 11 21.94 8.17 3.40
C ASP A 11 20.82 7.54 4.22
N SER A 12 20.82 7.81 5.53
CA SER A 12 19.82 7.29 6.48
C SER A 12 18.64 8.25 6.70
N ARG A 13 18.60 9.38 5.99
CA ARG A 13 17.54 10.38 6.18
C ARG A 13 16.18 9.79 5.79
N PRO A 14 15.11 10.06 6.56
CA PRO A 14 13.78 9.60 6.23
C PRO A 14 13.33 10.08 4.84
N LEU A 15 12.82 9.15 4.04
CA LEU A 15 12.32 9.45 2.70
C LEU A 15 10.93 10.10 2.77
N TYR A 16 10.09 9.61 3.69
CA TYR A 16 8.72 10.08 3.86
C TYR A 16 8.30 10.16 5.33
N HIS A 17 7.46 11.15 5.60
CA HIS A 17 6.69 11.30 6.82
C HIS A 17 5.23 10.99 6.51
N ILE A 18 4.67 10.02 7.24
CA ILE A 18 3.31 9.51 7.04
C ILE A 18 2.54 9.75 8.34
N SER A 19 1.47 10.54 8.26
CA SER A 19 0.58 10.85 9.38
C SER A 19 -0.83 10.31 9.12
N VAL A 20 -1.57 10.10 10.20
CA VAL A 20 -2.99 9.76 10.15
C VAL A 20 -3.75 10.86 10.86
N GLU A 21 -4.68 11.48 10.15
CA GLU A 21 -5.57 12.52 10.65
C GLU A 21 -6.96 11.92 10.83
N LEU A 22 -7.57 12.22 11.98
CA LEU A 22 -8.93 11.78 12.31
C LEU A 22 -9.92 12.86 11.89
N SER A 23 -10.95 12.46 11.15
CA SER A 23 -12.06 13.38 10.87
C SER A 23 -12.93 13.54 12.12
N CYS A 24 -12.96 14.75 12.69
CA CYS A 24 -13.84 15.06 13.84
C CYS A 24 -15.33 14.83 13.55
N PHE A 25 -15.74 14.87 12.27
CA PHE A 25 -17.13 14.65 11.84
C PHE A 25 -17.41 13.21 11.41
N SER A 26 -16.37 12.40 11.22
CA SER A 26 -16.51 10.99 10.85
C SER A 26 -15.36 10.18 11.47
N PRO A 27 -15.39 9.90 12.79
CA PRO A 27 -14.30 9.24 13.49
C PRO A 27 -13.95 7.83 12.99
N ALA A 28 -14.89 7.17 12.32
CA ALA A 28 -14.67 5.89 11.65
C ALA A 28 -13.87 6.02 10.33
N SER A 29 -13.51 7.24 9.93
CA SER A 29 -12.80 7.53 8.69
C SER A 29 -11.48 8.21 8.99
N HIS A 30 -10.42 7.63 8.45
CA HIS A 30 -9.05 8.05 8.70
C HIS A 30 -8.47 8.59 7.40
N ILE A 31 -7.78 9.73 7.49
CA ILE A 31 -7.09 10.33 6.36
C ILE A 31 -5.60 10.04 6.58
N THR A 32 -5.00 9.27 5.68
CA THR A 32 -3.55 9.02 5.70
C THR A 32 -2.88 10.03 4.79
N VAL A 33 -1.99 10.84 5.33
CA VAL A 33 -1.27 11.89 4.62
C VAL A 33 0.20 11.54 4.49
N VAL A 34 0.74 11.74 3.29
CA VAL A 34 2.12 11.41 2.93
C VAL A 34 2.87 12.69 2.55
N ARG A 35 4.02 12.91 3.17
CA ARG A 35 4.92 14.04 2.93
C ARG A 35 6.35 13.56 2.75
N ARG A 36 7.18 14.29 1.99
CA ARG A 36 8.62 14.00 1.86
C ARG A 36 9.39 14.34 3.13
N GLY A 37 10.45 13.59 3.42
CA GLY A 37 11.35 13.88 4.54
C GLY A 37 10.85 13.34 5.88
N SER A 38 11.30 13.96 6.98
CA SER A 38 11.14 13.43 8.34
C SER A 38 10.02 14.06 9.17
N SER A 39 9.32 15.07 8.65
CA SER A 39 8.36 15.85 9.44
C SER A 39 7.08 16.21 8.68
N GLU A 40 6.08 16.67 9.44
CA GLU A 40 4.82 17.20 8.92
C GLU A 40 4.97 18.46 8.06
N ASN A 41 6.11 19.17 8.16
CA ASN A 41 6.41 20.34 7.34
C ASN A 41 7.04 19.98 5.99
N GLY A 42 7.21 18.70 5.70
CA GLY A 42 7.72 18.21 4.42
C GLY A 42 6.82 18.53 3.24
N LEU A 43 7.37 18.45 2.03
CA LEU A 43 6.61 18.66 0.79
C LEU A 43 5.44 17.66 0.72
N TYR A 44 4.24 18.18 0.49
CA TYR A 44 3.04 17.36 0.32
C TYR A 44 3.16 16.46 -0.91
N VAL A 45 2.88 15.17 -0.72
CA VAL A 45 2.92 14.16 -1.78
C VAL A 45 1.52 13.78 -2.19
N GLY A 46 0.67 13.54 -1.20
CA GLY A 46 -0.67 13.04 -1.42
C GLY A 46 -1.30 12.57 -0.11
N GLU A 47 -2.55 12.17 -0.22
CA GLU A 47 -3.31 11.59 0.87
C GLU A 47 -4.33 10.61 0.34
N PHE A 48 -4.84 9.76 1.22
CA PHE A 48 -6.03 9.00 0.91
C PHE A 48 -6.90 8.87 2.16
N GLN A 49 -8.21 8.83 1.92
CA GLN A 49 -9.20 8.54 2.95
C GLN A 49 -9.82 7.19 2.62
N VAL A 50 -9.72 6.26 3.55
CA VAL A 50 -10.34 4.94 3.46
C VAL A 50 -11.00 4.65 4.80
N GLY A 51 -12.25 4.17 4.76
CA GLY A 51 -13.05 3.86 5.94
C GLY A 51 -14.22 4.83 6.13
N GLY A 52 -15.24 4.40 6.87
CA GLY A 52 -16.53 5.10 6.95
C GLY A 52 -17.39 4.92 5.70
N PRO A 53 -18.33 5.86 5.40
CA PRO A 53 -19.20 5.76 4.24
C PRO A 53 -18.40 5.74 2.93
N ALA A 54 -18.73 4.82 2.02
CA ALA A 54 -18.00 4.63 0.76
C ALA A 54 -17.82 5.92 -0.08
N ARG A 55 -18.77 6.85 0.02
CA ARG A 55 -18.76 8.17 -0.63
C ARG A 55 -17.62 9.10 -0.18
N LEU A 56 -16.93 8.80 0.91
CA LEU A 56 -15.78 9.59 1.40
C LEU A 56 -14.44 9.02 0.94
N ASN A 57 -14.43 7.81 0.40
CA ASN A 57 -13.18 7.17 0.00
C ASN A 57 -12.59 7.91 -1.19
N ARG A 58 -11.40 8.48 -1.01
CA ARG A 58 -10.70 9.24 -2.03
C ARG A 58 -9.20 9.04 -1.94
N VAL A 59 -8.51 9.38 -3.01
CA VAL A 59 -7.07 9.45 -3.07
C VAL A 59 -6.65 10.70 -3.84
N ILE A 60 -5.62 11.37 -3.34
CA ILE A 60 -5.01 12.56 -3.92
C ILE A 60 -3.53 12.27 -4.03
N ILE A 61 -2.95 12.51 -5.21
CA ILE A 61 -1.51 12.43 -5.45
C ILE A 61 -1.11 13.66 -6.24
N GLY A 62 -0.20 14.46 -5.70
CA GLY A 62 0.12 15.78 -6.23
C GLY A 62 -1.13 16.67 -6.28
N SER A 63 -1.48 17.12 -7.48
CA SER A 63 -2.64 17.97 -7.75
C SER A 63 -3.89 17.22 -8.24
N VAL A 64 -3.80 15.91 -8.42
CA VAL A 64 -4.89 15.08 -8.97
C VAL A 64 -5.63 14.40 -7.83
N ALA A 65 -6.96 14.37 -7.89
CA ALA A 65 -7.82 13.76 -6.88
C ALA A 65 -8.88 12.86 -7.52
N HIS A 66 -8.95 11.59 -7.09
CA HIS A 66 -9.93 10.62 -7.56
C HIS A 66 -10.76 10.05 -6.40
N MET A 67 -12.03 9.77 -6.67
CA MET A 67 -12.86 8.96 -5.78
C MET A 67 -12.47 7.49 -5.91
N LEU A 68 -12.30 6.83 -4.76
CA LEU A 68 -12.00 5.41 -4.70
C LEU A 68 -13.32 4.62 -4.73
N ARG A 69 -13.49 3.76 -5.74
CA ARG A 69 -14.60 2.79 -5.77
C ARG A 69 -14.21 1.60 -4.89
N ARG A 70 -15.09 1.19 -3.98
CA ARG A 70 -14.90 -0.05 -3.19
C ARG A 70 -15.46 -1.27 -3.95
N PRO A 71 -14.89 -2.47 -3.70
CA PRO A 71 -13.69 -2.72 -2.88
C PRO A 71 -12.40 -2.26 -3.60
N LEU A 72 -11.40 -1.82 -2.84
CA LEU A 72 -10.09 -1.43 -3.38
C LEU A 72 -9.36 -2.65 -3.95
N LEU A 73 -9.41 -3.74 -3.19
CA LEU A 73 -9.06 -5.07 -3.63
C LEU A 73 -10.19 -5.66 -4.49
N ALA A 74 -9.91 -5.94 -5.76
CA ALA A 74 -10.85 -6.64 -6.62
C ALA A 74 -10.75 -8.14 -6.34
N TRP A 75 -11.87 -8.73 -5.90
CA TRP A 75 -12.06 -10.17 -5.93
C TRP A 75 -12.34 -10.57 -7.38
N ASP A 76 -11.49 -11.42 -7.97
CA ASP A 76 -11.89 -12.10 -9.20
C ASP A 76 -12.95 -13.13 -8.78
N HIS A 77 -14.22 -12.87 -9.10
CA HIS A 77 -15.35 -13.76 -8.77
C HIS A 77 -15.36 -15.04 -9.63
N ASN A 78 -14.19 -15.61 -9.94
CA ASN A 78 -14.12 -16.91 -10.58
C ASN A 78 -14.09 -18.00 -9.48
N PRO A 79 -15.22 -18.63 -9.12
CA PRO A 79 -15.26 -19.65 -8.06
C PRO A 79 -14.40 -20.88 -8.36
N ALA A 80 -13.95 -21.07 -9.62
CA ALA A 80 -13.05 -22.15 -10.00
C ALA A 80 -11.57 -21.85 -9.70
N ARG A 81 -11.23 -20.60 -9.36
CA ARG A 81 -9.87 -20.18 -9.02
C ARG A 81 -9.91 -19.47 -7.68
N SER A 82 -9.41 -20.14 -6.65
CA SER A 82 -9.09 -19.52 -5.34
C SER A 82 -7.92 -18.56 -5.50
N GLU A 83 -8.11 -17.48 -6.26
CA GLU A 83 -7.14 -16.42 -6.43
C GLU A 83 -7.42 -15.34 -5.39
N LEU A 84 -6.43 -15.10 -4.52
CA LEU A 84 -6.47 -14.02 -3.55
C LEU A 84 -6.68 -12.68 -4.25
N PRO A 85 -7.37 -11.73 -3.61
CA PRO A 85 -7.76 -10.49 -4.26
C PRO A 85 -6.54 -9.63 -4.60
N ARG A 86 -6.62 -8.94 -5.74
CA ARG A 86 -5.52 -8.14 -6.30
C ARG A 86 -5.92 -6.67 -6.31
N LEU A 87 -4.97 -5.77 -6.00
CA LEU A 87 -5.19 -4.33 -6.17
C LEU A 87 -4.81 -3.95 -7.60
N ARG A 88 -5.76 -3.36 -8.34
CA ARG A 88 -5.50 -2.74 -9.64
C ARG A 88 -5.58 -1.24 -9.49
N TRP A 89 -4.54 -0.56 -9.91
CA TRP A 89 -4.39 0.88 -9.79
C TRP A 89 -4.27 1.50 -11.17
N ASN A 90 -5.06 2.54 -11.41
CA ASN A 90 -4.94 3.40 -12.58
C ASN A 90 -5.25 4.82 -12.14
N PHE A 91 -4.21 5.65 -12.10
CA PHE A 91 -4.32 7.02 -11.64
C PHE A 91 -3.32 7.88 -12.39
N ASP A 92 -3.82 8.93 -13.03
CA ASP A 92 -3.02 9.91 -13.77
C ASP A 92 -2.00 9.27 -14.75
N GLY A 93 -2.46 8.28 -15.51
CA GLY A 93 -1.62 7.53 -16.46
C GLY A 93 -0.68 6.50 -15.83
N THR A 94 -0.55 6.46 -14.50
CA THR A 94 0.22 5.44 -13.78
C THR A 94 -0.64 4.20 -13.53
N ILE A 95 -0.19 3.06 -14.05
CA ILE A 95 -0.88 1.77 -13.91
C ILE A 95 -0.03 0.84 -13.04
N LEU A 96 -0.60 0.37 -11.93
CA LEU A 96 0.04 -0.62 -11.06
C LEU A 96 -0.90 -1.81 -10.85
N ARG A 97 -0.33 -3.00 -10.63
CA ARG A 97 -1.05 -4.19 -10.18
C ARG A 97 -0.30 -4.81 -9.02
N TRP A 98 -0.97 -5.02 -7.90
CA TRP A 98 -0.41 -5.77 -6.78
C TRP A 98 -0.99 -7.16 -6.73
N ASP A 99 -0.10 -8.15 -6.87
CA ASP A 99 -0.45 -9.56 -6.81
C ASP A 99 -0.04 -10.13 -5.44
N PRO A 100 -0.97 -10.75 -4.68
CA PRO A 100 -0.64 -11.44 -3.45
C PRO A 100 0.14 -12.72 -3.74
N VAL A 101 1.13 -13.00 -2.89
CA VAL A 101 1.94 -14.22 -2.91
C VAL A 101 1.94 -14.78 -1.50
N VAL A 102 1.49 -16.03 -1.37
CA VAL A 102 1.50 -16.75 -0.09
C VAL A 102 2.72 -17.65 -0.05
N THR A 103 3.50 -17.51 1.01
CA THR A 103 4.58 -18.44 1.34
C THR A 103 4.28 -19.09 2.67
N THR A 104 4.52 -20.39 2.76
CA THR A 104 4.39 -21.13 4.02
C THR A 104 5.79 -21.41 4.55
N VAL A 105 6.10 -20.82 5.70
CA VAL A 105 7.38 -21.04 6.40
C VAL A 105 7.06 -21.65 7.75
N GLN A 106 7.58 -22.85 8.02
CA GLN A 106 7.38 -23.57 9.30
C GLN A 106 5.89 -23.69 9.70
N GLY A 107 5.02 -23.97 8.72
CA GLY A 107 3.58 -24.15 8.95
C GLY A 107 2.77 -22.85 9.14
N LYS A 108 3.41 -21.68 9.13
CA LYS A 108 2.72 -20.38 9.11
C LYS A 108 2.69 -19.82 7.69
N SER A 109 1.49 -19.54 7.20
CA SER A 109 1.30 -18.85 5.91
C SER A 109 1.49 -17.35 6.10
N ARG A 110 2.36 -16.75 5.28
CA ARG A 110 2.58 -15.32 5.20
C ARG A 110 2.24 -14.84 3.81
N THR A 111 1.52 -13.72 3.73
CA THR A 111 1.18 -13.08 2.46
C THR A 111 2.04 -11.83 2.29
N PHE A 112 2.67 -11.70 1.14
CA PHE A 112 3.30 -10.47 0.67
C PHE A 112 2.78 -10.12 -0.72
N PHE A 113 3.02 -8.90 -1.18
CA PHE A 113 2.47 -8.41 -2.44
C PHE A 113 3.59 -8.03 -3.41
N LYS A 114 3.48 -8.44 -4.67
CA LYS A 114 4.36 -8.00 -5.76
C LYS A 114 3.67 -6.93 -6.58
N CYS A 115 4.30 -5.76 -6.67
CA CYS A 115 3.86 -4.67 -7.53
C CYS A 115 4.39 -4.86 -8.95
N LEU A 116 3.50 -4.76 -9.90
CA LEU A 116 3.74 -4.92 -11.31
C LEU A 116 3.31 -3.66 -12.05
N CYS A 117 4.11 -3.23 -13.02
CA CYS A 117 3.80 -2.11 -13.90
C CYS A 117 3.95 -2.54 -15.37
N PRO A 118 3.11 -2.06 -16.30
CA PRO A 118 3.31 -2.31 -17.72
C PRO A 118 4.70 -1.88 -18.20
N ASP A 119 5.38 -2.77 -18.92
CA ASP A 119 6.65 -2.45 -19.55
C ASP A 119 6.45 -1.30 -20.55
N PRO A 120 7.24 -0.22 -20.47
CA PRO A 120 7.09 0.95 -21.33
C PRO A 120 7.32 0.63 -22.82
N VAL A 121 8.19 -0.35 -23.10
CA VAL A 121 8.52 -0.81 -24.45
C VAL A 121 7.56 -1.93 -24.88
N LYS A 122 7.34 -2.91 -24.02
CA LYS A 122 6.51 -4.09 -24.30
C LYS A 122 5.23 -4.06 -23.48
N LYS A 123 4.30 -3.14 -23.76
CA LYS A 123 3.05 -2.89 -22.99
C LYS A 123 2.21 -4.12 -22.58
N LYS A 124 2.36 -5.28 -23.24
CA LYS A 124 1.70 -6.55 -22.88
C LYS A 124 2.42 -7.34 -21.77
N VAL A 125 3.64 -6.97 -21.42
CA VAL A 125 4.48 -7.56 -20.38
C VAL A 125 4.38 -6.69 -19.14
N LEU A 126 4.24 -7.34 -17.98
CA LEU A 126 4.25 -6.67 -16.68
C LEU A 126 5.60 -6.90 -16.01
N LEU A 127 6.25 -5.83 -15.58
CA LEU A 127 7.53 -5.86 -14.89
C LEU A 127 7.32 -5.76 -13.37
N PRO A 128 7.96 -6.62 -12.56
CA PRO A 128 8.02 -6.44 -11.12
C PRO A 128 8.87 -5.21 -10.79
N ILE A 129 8.28 -4.28 -10.05
CA ILE A 129 8.94 -3.01 -9.71
C ILE A 129 8.97 -2.72 -8.21
N ALA A 130 8.20 -3.46 -7.41
CA ALA A 130 8.28 -3.39 -5.96
C ALA A 130 7.73 -4.67 -5.32
N THR A 131 8.12 -4.92 -4.08
CA THR A 131 7.56 -5.95 -3.21
C THR A 131 7.21 -5.32 -1.87
N PHE A 132 5.98 -5.55 -1.40
CA PHE A 132 5.51 -5.09 -0.11
C PHE A 132 5.26 -6.28 0.81
N ASN A 133 5.91 -6.27 1.97
CA ASN A 133 5.68 -7.20 3.06
C ASN A 133 4.94 -6.46 4.17
N PRO A 134 3.63 -6.71 4.35
CA PRO A 134 2.88 -6.13 5.44
C PRO A 134 3.50 -6.45 6.80
N ALA A 135 3.31 -5.53 7.75
CA ALA A 135 3.56 -5.82 9.15
C ALA A 135 2.51 -6.84 9.63
N ASP A 136 2.96 -7.88 10.33
CA ASP A 136 2.08 -8.84 11.01
C ASP A 136 2.18 -8.62 12.52
N PRO A 137 1.23 -7.90 13.15
CA PRO A 137 1.29 -7.60 14.58
C PRO A 137 1.37 -8.85 15.47
N LEU A 138 0.93 -10.02 14.98
CA LEU A 138 0.97 -11.28 15.73
C LEU A 138 2.39 -11.86 15.84
N LEU A 139 3.35 -11.33 15.09
CA LEU A 139 4.77 -11.70 15.18
C LEU A 139 5.58 -10.77 16.10
N ALA A 140 4.92 -9.92 16.89
CA ALA A 140 5.61 -9.11 17.90
C ALA A 140 6.25 -10.01 18.98
N THR A 141 7.53 -9.77 19.26
CA THR A 141 8.31 -10.53 20.24
C THR A 141 9.14 -9.58 21.10
N GLU A 142 9.17 -9.81 22.41
CA GLU A 142 10.11 -9.19 23.36
C GLU A 142 10.25 -7.65 23.20
N GLY A 143 9.13 -6.95 23.05
CA GLY A 143 9.11 -5.49 22.95
C GLY A 143 9.42 -4.92 21.56
N SER A 144 9.74 -5.76 20.57
CA SER A 144 9.88 -5.36 19.17
C SER A 144 8.60 -5.64 18.38
N ARG A 145 8.15 -4.65 17.61
CA ARG A 145 7.03 -4.81 16.66
C ARG A 145 7.60 -5.03 15.26
N PRO A 146 7.11 -6.04 14.53
CA PRO A 146 7.52 -6.26 13.14
C PRO A 146 7.13 -5.06 12.29
N MET A 147 8.08 -4.59 11.50
CA MET A 147 7.88 -3.47 10.59
C MET A 147 7.46 -3.97 9.22
N ALA A 148 6.57 -3.23 8.57
CA ALA A 148 6.29 -3.45 7.16
C ALA A 148 7.52 -3.07 6.34
N THR A 149 7.81 -3.82 5.28
CA THR A 149 8.94 -3.53 4.39
C THR A 149 8.45 -3.33 2.96
N LEU A 150 8.96 -2.29 2.31
CA LEU A 150 8.72 -2.00 0.91
C LEU A 150 10.07 -2.00 0.19
N THR A 151 10.27 -2.97 -0.69
CA THR A 151 11.43 -3.05 -1.58
C THR A 151 11.01 -2.50 -2.93
N VAL A 152 11.76 -1.54 -3.49
CA VAL A 152 11.45 -0.93 -4.78
C VAL A 152 12.63 -1.12 -5.71
N GLU A 153 12.37 -1.69 -6.88
CA GLU A 153 13.37 -1.89 -7.92
C GLU A 153 13.72 -0.54 -8.57
N LYS A 154 14.85 -0.50 -9.29
CA LYS A 154 15.34 0.73 -9.91
C LYS A 154 14.27 1.43 -10.77
N GLU A 155 13.53 0.64 -11.52
CA GLU A 155 12.47 1.06 -12.45
C GLU A 155 11.25 1.63 -11.72
N GLY A 156 11.03 1.28 -10.46
CA GLY A 156 9.91 1.77 -9.64
C GLY A 156 10.15 3.12 -8.99
N HIS A 157 11.40 3.60 -8.88
CA HIS A 157 11.72 4.82 -8.13
C HIS A 157 11.06 6.08 -8.69
N SER A 158 10.88 6.19 -10.01
CA SER A 158 10.24 7.35 -10.63
C SER A 158 8.76 7.49 -10.28
N ILE A 159 8.12 6.40 -9.87
CA ILE A 159 6.70 6.32 -9.49
C ILE A 159 6.52 5.87 -8.03
N LEU A 160 7.56 6.08 -7.21
CA LEU A 160 7.60 5.68 -5.80
C LEU A 160 6.39 6.17 -5.00
N ASP A 161 5.86 7.34 -5.34
CA ASP A 161 4.72 7.97 -4.67
C ASP A 161 3.47 7.11 -4.79
N HIS A 162 3.20 6.63 -6.00
CA HIS A 162 2.08 5.73 -6.27
C HIS A 162 2.31 4.37 -5.61
N ILE A 163 3.53 3.84 -5.65
CA ILE A 163 3.88 2.58 -5.00
C ILE A 163 3.65 2.67 -3.49
N LEU A 164 4.14 3.72 -2.84
CA LEU A 164 4.00 3.92 -1.41
C LEU A 164 2.54 4.07 -1.00
N ILE A 165 1.78 4.94 -1.69
CA ILE A 165 0.36 5.16 -1.38
C ILE A 165 -0.43 3.85 -1.53
N THR A 166 -0.24 3.13 -2.62
CA THR A 166 -0.95 1.85 -2.84
C THR A 166 -0.52 0.75 -1.86
N ALA A 167 0.74 0.71 -1.44
CA ALA A 167 1.21 -0.21 -0.39
C ALA A 167 0.58 0.11 0.98
N LEU A 168 0.44 1.39 1.34
CA LEU A 168 -0.24 1.80 2.57
C LEU A 168 -1.73 1.44 2.55
N MET A 169 -2.39 1.59 1.39
CA MET A 169 -3.77 1.16 1.19
C MET A 169 -3.93 -0.36 1.38
N LEU A 170 -2.99 -1.17 0.87
CA LEU A 170 -2.99 -2.63 1.09
C LEU A 170 -2.92 -3.00 2.57
N GLN A 171 -2.03 -2.37 3.34
CA GLN A 171 -1.90 -2.63 4.78
C GLN A 171 -3.21 -2.35 5.53
N GLN A 172 -3.93 -1.27 5.17
CA GLN A 172 -5.21 -0.94 5.80
C GLN A 172 -6.30 -1.96 5.45
N ASP A 173 -6.40 -2.38 4.18
CA ASP A 173 -7.44 -3.33 3.74
C ASP A 173 -7.19 -4.75 4.32
N THR A 174 -5.91 -5.16 4.49
CA THR A 174 -5.58 -6.46 5.12
C THR A 174 -5.93 -6.55 6.60
N SER A 175 -6.16 -5.41 7.28
CA SER A 175 -6.59 -5.40 8.68
C SER A 175 -8.09 -5.67 8.85
N GLU A 176 -8.88 -5.50 7.79
CA GLU A 176 -10.31 -5.86 7.72
C GLU A 176 -10.50 -7.23 7.03
N SER A 177 -9.80 -8.27 7.50
CA SER A 177 -10.28 -9.62 7.18
C SER A 177 -11.57 -9.85 7.96
N PRO A 178 -12.71 -10.16 7.32
CA PRO A 178 -13.91 -10.51 8.05
C PRO A 178 -13.62 -11.82 8.78
N ALA A 179 -13.40 -11.73 10.08
CA ALA A 179 -13.61 -12.86 10.97
C ALA A 179 -14.99 -13.43 10.60
N GLY A 180 -15.00 -14.70 10.19
CA GLY A 180 -16.14 -15.36 9.59
C GLY A 180 -17.42 -15.08 10.36
N SER A 181 -18.36 -14.41 9.70
CA SER A 181 -19.76 -14.61 9.98
C SER A 181 -20.12 -16.00 9.46
N LEU A 182 -20.21 -16.97 10.39
CA LEU A 182 -21.22 -18.03 10.49
C LEU A 182 -20.99 -18.79 11.79
#